data_AF-A0A2A4G8V5-F1
#
_entry.id   AF-A0A2A4G8V5-F1
#
_cell.length_a   1.000
_cell.length_b   1.000
_cell.length_c   1.000
_cell.angle_alpha   90.00
_cell.angle_beta   90.00
_cell.angle_gamma   90.00
#
_symmetry.space_group_name_H-M   'P 1'
#
loop_
_entity.id
_entity.type
_entity.pdbx_description
1 polymer ?
#
loop_
_entity_poly.entity_id
_entity_poly.type
_entity_poly.pdbx_seq_one_letter_code
_entity_poly.pdbx_strand_id
1 'polypeptide(L)'
;MRILWFLRQNPKRFGELKKGIPPIADKMLSAQLKSLLADGYISREAFGEVPPRVEYAITEKGKKFIPLIKQIEQFGQKLLKEDGLIEPEKKKTAKKKVVDESQTSLF
;
A
#
# COMPACT_ATOMS: atom_id res chain seq x y z
N MET A 1 6.11 -8.27 -4.31
CA MET A 1 6.44 -6.85 -3.97
C MET A 1 5.26 -5.90 -4.11
N ARG A 2 4.50 -5.87 -5.23
CA ARG A 2 3.32 -4.99 -5.38
C ARG A 2 2.29 -5.10 -4.22
N ILE A 3 2.03 -6.30 -3.70
CA ILE A 3 1.09 -6.50 -2.58
C ILE A 3 1.50 -5.70 -1.32
N LEU A 4 2.78 -5.79 -0.91
CA LEU A 4 3.27 -5.05 0.28
C LEU A 4 3.13 -3.54 0.10
N TRP A 5 3.38 -3.05 -1.12
CA TRP A 5 3.18 -1.64 -1.44
C TRP A 5 1.72 -1.21 -1.25
N PHE A 6 0.75 -2.01 -1.70
CA PHE A 6 -0.67 -1.69 -1.54
C PHE A 6 -1.14 -1.77 -0.08
N LEU A 7 -0.61 -2.72 0.68
CA LEU A 7 -0.93 -2.89 2.10
C LEU A 7 -0.22 -1.91 3.04
N ARG A 8 0.73 -1.10 2.54
CA ARG A 8 1.53 -0.17 3.37
C ARG A 8 0.70 0.89 4.09
N GLN A 9 -0.50 1.20 3.58
CA GLN A 9 -1.34 2.27 4.09
C GLN A 9 -2.40 1.74 5.05
N ASN A 10 -3.18 0.75 4.62
CA ASN A 10 -4.30 0.21 5.37
C ASN A 10 -4.52 -1.27 5.00
N PRO A 11 -5.21 -2.04 5.87
CA PRO A 11 -5.68 -3.37 5.52
C PRO A 11 -6.57 -3.36 4.26
N LYS A 12 -6.56 -4.45 3.51
CA LYS A 12 -7.32 -4.59 2.27
C LYS A 12 -7.95 -5.95 2.11
N ARG A 13 -9.13 -5.99 1.50
CA ARG A 13 -9.79 -7.23 1.06
C ARG A 13 -9.15 -7.74 -0.23
N PHE A 14 -9.34 -9.03 -0.52
CA PHE A 14 -8.83 -9.66 -1.75
C PHE A 14 -9.26 -8.90 -3.02
N GLY A 15 -10.54 -8.51 -3.09
CA GLY A 15 -11.07 -7.78 -4.24
C GLY A 15 -10.44 -6.39 -4.43
N GLU A 16 -10.12 -5.69 -3.35
CA GLU A 16 -9.41 -4.41 -3.43
C GLU A 16 -7.97 -4.58 -3.89
N LEU A 17 -7.28 -5.61 -3.39
CA LEU A 17 -5.92 -5.96 -3.84
C LEU A 17 -5.91 -6.33 -5.33
N LYS A 18 -6.88 -7.13 -5.78
CA LYS A 18 -7.04 -7.49 -7.20
C LYS A 18 -7.27 -6.26 -8.08
N LYS A 19 -8.14 -5.34 -7.65
CA LYS A 19 -8.39 -4.08 -8.37
C LYS A 19 -7.17 -3.17 -8.40
N GLY A 20 -6.37 -3.13 -7.33
CA GLY A 20 -5.16 -2.33 -7.25
C GLY A 20 -3.97 -2.88 -8.05
N ILE A 21 -3.95 -4.18 -8.33
CA ILE A 21 -2.83 -4.86 -9.00
C ILE A 21 -3.28 -5.35 -10.40
N PRO A 22 -3.19 -4.50 -11.45
CA PRO A 22 -3.57 -4.90 -12.80
C PRO A 22 -2.52 -5.77 -13.52
N PRO A 23 -2.95 -6.55 -14.53
CA PRO A 23 -3.92 -7.65 -14.41
C PRO A 23 -3.25 -8.87 -13.76
N ILE A 24 -3.74 -9.27 -12.57
CA ILE A 24 -3.28 -10.49 -11.89
C ILE A 24 -4.39 -11.55 -11.86
N ALA A 25 -4.04 -12.79 -12.19
CA ALA A 25 -4.96 -13.92 -12.06
C ALA A 25 -5.22 -14.25 -10.58
N ASP A 26 -6.43 -14.69 -10.25
CA ASP A 26 -6.83 -14.97 -8.86
C ASP A 26 -5.94 -16.02 -8.18
N LYS A 27 -5.56 -17.05 -8.95
CA LYS A 27 -4.63 -18.09 -8.48
C LYS A 27 -3.27 -17.51 -8.10
N MET A 28 -2.75 -16.57 -8.90
CA MET A 28 -1.46 -15.93 -8.66
C MET A 28 -1.52 -15.01 -7.44
N LEU A 29 -2.56 -14.19 -7.31
CA LEU A 29 -2.74 -13.33 -6.15
C LEU A 29 -2.86 -14.15 -4.87
N SER A 30 -3.65 -15.23 -4.91
CA SER A 30 -3.81 -16.14 -3.76
C SER A 30 -2.50 -16.81 -3.37
N ALA A 31 -1.71 -17.29 -4.35
CA ALA A 31 -0.42 -17.90 -4.10
C ALA A 31 0.58 -16.91 -3.48
N GLN A 32 0.63 -15.67 -3.99
CA GLN A 32 1.50 -14.63 -3.44
C GLN A 32 1.08 -14.22 -2.02
N LEU A 33 -0.21 -14.10 -1.74
CA LEU A 33 -0.71 -13.83 -0.39
C LEU A 33 -0.34 -14.96 0.58
N LYS A 34 -0.50 -16.23 0.16
CA LYS A 34 -0.14 -17.39 0.97
C LYS A 34 1.35 -17.40 1.31
N SER A 35 2.24 -17.13 0.34
CA SER A 35 3.67 -17.02 0.57
C SER A 35 4.01 -15.88 1.55
N LEU A 36 3.44 -14.69 1.34
CA LEU A 36 3.72 -13.54 2.22
C LEU A 36 3.21 -13.75 3.66
N LEU A 37 2.09 -14.48 3.83
CA LEU A 37 1.60 -14.90 5.14
C LEU A 37 2.57 -15.88 5.81
N ALA A 38 3.01 -16.91 5.07
CA ALA A 38 3.95 -17.91 5.57
C ALA A 38 5.29 -17.28 5.99
N ASP A 39 5.77 -16.31 5.22
CA ASP A 39 7.00 -15.58 5.52
C ASP A 39 6.82 -14.51 6.62
N GLY A 40 5.59 -14.27 7.08
CA GLY A 40 5.26 -13.33 8.14
C GLY A 40 5.33 -11.85 7.73
N TYR A 41 5.27 -11.52 6.44
CA TYR A 41 5.26 -10.15 5.96
C TYR A 41 3.88 -9.49 6.00
N ILE A 42 2.83 -10.31 5.96
CA ILE A 42 1.43 -9.86 6.08
C ILE A 42 0.69 -10.73 7.08
N SER A 43 -0.42 -10.23 7.62
CA SER A 43 -1.37 -10.95 8.45
C SER A 43 -2.72 -11.04 7.74
N ARG A 44 -3.56 -11.98 8.17
CA ARG A 44 -4.92 -12.18 7.68
C ARG A 44 -5.86 -12.19 8.89
N GLU A 45 -6.90 -11.37 8.84
CA GLU A 45 -7.92 -11.28 9.87
C GLU A 45 -9.30 -11.53 9.26
N ALA A 46 -10.10 -12.36 9.93
CA ALA A 46 -11.46 -12.66 9.55
C ALA A 46 -12.41 -12.03 10.58
N PHE A 47 -13.34 -11.21 10.10
CA PHE A 47 -14.32 -10.53 10.93
C PHE A 47 -15.67 -11.24 10.76
N GLY A 48 -16.22 -11.71 11.88
CA GLY A 48 -17.50 -12.43 11.95
C GLY A 48 -18.74 -11.54 11.83
N GLU A 49 -18.63 -10.38 11.18
CA GLU A 49 -19.78 -9.51 10.89
C GLU A 49 -20.64 -10.10 9.77
N VAL A 50 -21.86 -9.57 9.57
CA VAL A 50 -22.70 -9.91 8.43
C VAL A 50 -22.68 -8.74 7.44
N PRO A 51 -22.20 -8.93 6.20
CA PRO A 51 -21.59 -10.14 5.64
C PRO A 51 -20.15 -10.37 6.13
N PRO A 52 -19.70 -11.64 6.24
CA PRO A 52 -18.36 -11.94 6.74
C PRO A 52 -17.30 -11.33 5.83
N ARG A 53 -16.28 -10.72 6.42
CA ARG A 53 -15.17 -10.10 5.68
C ARG A 53 -13.82 -10.64 6.13
N VAL A 54 -12.89 -10.63 5.18
CA VAL A 54 -11.50 -11.01 5.41
C VAL A 54 -10.61 -9.90 4.89
N GLU A 55 -9.68 -9.46 5.74
CA GLU A 55 -8.71 -8.42 5.39
C GLU A 55 -7.29 -8.93 5.57
N TYR A 56 -6.40 -8.37 4.74
CA TYR A 56 -4.96 -8.60 4.81
C TYR A 56 -4.30 -7.30 5.26
N ALA A 57 -3.36 -7.37 6.19
CA ALA A 57 -2.62 -6.21 6.68
C ALA A 57 -1.11 -6.47 6.62
N ILE A 58 -0.31 -5.41 6.52
CA ILE A 58 1.15 -5.52 6.59
C ILE A 58 1.59 -5.70 8.06
N THR A 59 2.51 -6.62 8.31
CA THR A 59 3.08 -6.80 9.66
C THR A 59 4.23 -5.82 9.90
N GLU A 60 4.74 -5.74 11.13
CA GLU A 60 5.95 -4.99 11.45
C GLU A 60 7.17 -5.46 10.64
N LYS A 61 7.29 -6.77 10.39
CA LYS A 61 8.32 -7.33 9.49
C LYS A 61 8.13 -6.83 8.06
N GLY A 62 6.89 -6.82 7.55
CA GLY A 62 6.53 -6.25 6.26
C GLY A 62 6.89 -4.77 6.11
N LYS A 63 6.60 -3.97 7.14
CA LYS A 63 6.87 -2.52 7.14
C LYS A 63 8.36 -2.21 6.96
N LYS A 64 9.26 -3.02 7.53
CA LYS A 64 10.72 -2.88 7.35
C LYS A 64 11.16 -3.00 5.90
N PHE A 65 10.36 -3.63 5.03
CA PHE A 65 10.65 -3.78 3.60
C PHE A 65 10.25 -2.56 2.76
N ILE A 66 9.34 -1.71 3.27
CA ILE A 66 8.81 -0.55 2.53
C ILE A 66 9.90 0.47 2.14
N PRO A 67 10.87 0.83 3.02
CA PRO A 67 11.96 1.73 2.63
C PRO A 67 12.78 1.21 1.45
N LEU A 68 13.05 -0.10 1.40
CA LEU A 68 13.78 -0.72 0.30
C LEU A 68 13.00 -0.64 -1.01
N ILE A 69 11.69 -0.88 -0.97
CA ILE A 69 10.82 -0.71 -2.16
C ILE A 69 10.87 0.73 -2.68
N LYS A 70 10.87 1.73 -1.78
CA LYS A 70 10.99 3.14 -2.17
C LYS A 70 12.34 3.46 -2.81
N GLN A 71 13.43 2.87 -2.33
CA GLN A 71 14.75 3.07 -2.92
C GLN A 71 14.80 2.53 -4.36
N ILE A 72 14.21 1.35 -4.59
CA ILE A 72 14.11 0.76 -5.94
C ILE A 72 13.25 1.66 -6.85
N GLU A 73 12.12 2.18 -6.35
CA GLU A 73 11.28 3.13 -7.08
C GLU A 73 12.04 4.39 -7.47
N GLN A 74 12.77 5.00 -6.52
CA GLN A 74 13.56 6.21 -6.76
C GLN A 74 14.69 5.96 -7.76
N PHE A 75 15.37 4.82 -7.65
CA PHE A 75 16.42 4.44 -8.59
C PHE A 75 15.87 4.26 -10.01
N GLY A 76 14.75 3.54 -10.15
CA GLY A 76 14.08 3.39 -11.44
C GLY A 76 13.66 4.73 -12.05
N GLN A 77 13.09 5.65 -11.26
CA GLN A 77 12.77 6.99 -11.72
C GLN A 77 14.00 7.79 -12.16
N LYS A 78 15.16 7.59 -11.52
CA LYS A 78 16.41 8.25 -11.91
C LYS A 78 16.89 7.76 -13.27
N LEU A 79 16.95 6.44 -13.48
CA LEU A 79 17.36 5.86 -14.76
C LEU A 79 16.46 6.31 -15.91
N LEU A 80 15.14 6.26 -15.69
CA LEU A 80 14.19 6.65 -16.73
C LEU A 80 14.27 8.15 -17.10
N LYS A 81 14.74 9.00 -16.19
CA LYS A 81 15.04 10.42 -16.47
C LYS A 81 16.35 10.57 -17.24
N GLU A 82 17.37 9.79 -16.90
CA GLU A 82 18.66 9.78 -17.61
C GLU A 82 18.48 9.32 -19.07
N ASP A 83 17.60 8.35 -19.30
CA ASP A 83 17.25 7.85 -20.64
C ASP A 83 16.29 8.77 -21.41
N GLY A 84 15.84 9.89 -20.81
CA GLY A 84 14.92 10.84 -21.43
C GLY A 84 13.50 10.31 -21.65
N LEU A 85 13.12 9.19 -21.02
CA LEU A 85 11.85 8.51 -21.23
C LEU A 85 10.71 9.09 -20.36
N ILE A 86 11.03 9.89 -19.34
CA ILE A 86 10.04 10.51 -18.45
C ILE A 86 10.48 11.91 -18.06
N GLU A 87 9.58 12.88 -18.18
CA GLU A 87 9.78 14.23 -17.63
C GLU A 87 9.73 14.25 -16.09
N PRO A 88 10.41 15.19 -15.42
CA PRO A 88 10.33 15.31 -13.97
C PRO A 88 8.90 15.66 -13.53
N GLU A 89 8.23 14.73 -12.85
CA GLU A 89 6.93 15.01 -12.22
C GLU A 89 7.04 16.19 -11.24
N LYS A 90 6.14 17.18 -11.40
CA LYS A 90 5.93 18.24 -10.41
C LYS A 90 5.49 17.61 -9.10
N LYS A 91 6.30 17.74 -8.04
CA LYS A 91 5.98 17.29 -6.67
C LYS A 91 4.55 17.72 -6.32
N LYS A 92 3.64 16.75 -6.11
CA LYS A 92 2.36 17.02 -5.44
C LYS A 92 2.66 17.45 -4.00
N THR A 93 2.64 18.76 -3.80
CA THR A 93 2.72 19.42 -2.49
C THR A 93 1.70 18.80 -1.54
N ALA A 94 2.19 18.28 -0.42
CA ALA A 94 1.36 17.87 0.70
C ALA A 94 0.51 19.07 1.15
N LYS A 95 -0.80 19.06 0.88
CA LYS A 95 -1.75 19.87 1.63
C LYS A 95 -1.87 19.24 3.02
N LYS A 96 -1.03 19.70 3.96
CA LYS A 96 -1.35 19.66 5.40
C LYS A 96 -2.68 20.41 5.55
N LYS A 97 -3.77 19.69 5.84
CA LYS A 97 -4.98 20.30 6.37
C LYS A 97 -4.65 20.59 7.84
N VAL A 98 -4.31 21.84 8.12
CA VAL A 98 -4.27 22.39 9.47
C VAL A 98 -5.68 22.23 10.03
N VAL A 99 -5.80 21.43 11.09
CA VAL A 99 -7.00 21.45 11.94
C VAL A 99 -6.91 22.77 12.70
N ASP A 100 -7.78 23.69 12.33
CA ASP A 100 -7.96 24.98 12.98
C ASP A 100 -8.67 24.72 14.33
N GLU A 101 -7.88 24.60 15.39
CA GLU A 101 -8.34 24.84 16.76
C GLU A 101 -8.39 26.35 16.96
N SER A 102 -9.54 26.97 16.75
CA SER A 102 -9.95 28.24 17.38
C SER A 102 -11.37 28.60 16.95
N GLN A 103 -12.35 28.27 17.81
CA GLN A 103 -13.54 29.08 18.15
C GLN A 103 -14.71 28.18 18.59
N THR A 104 -14.67 27.74 19.84
CA THR A 104 -15.90 27.64 20.64
C THR A 104 -15.56 28.16 22.04
N SER A 105 -15.64 29.47 22.19
CA SER A 105 -15.79 30.14 23.48
C SER A 105 -16.70 31.35 23.25
N LEU A 106 -17.75 31.43 24.06
CA LEU A 106 -18.89 32.35 24.01
C LEU A 106 -19.88 32.12 22.86
N PHE A 107 -20.83 31.20 23.06
CA PHE A 107 -22.17 31.54 23.57
C PHE A 107 -22.69 30.36 24.41
#